data_AF-A0A1J3FI15-F1
#
_entry.id   AF-A0A1J3FI15-F1
#
_cell.length_a   1.000
_cell.length_b   1.000
_cell.length_c   1.000
_cell.angle_alpha   90.00
_cell.angle_beta   90.00
_cell.angle_gamma   90.00
#
_symmetry.space_group_name_H-M   'P 1'
#
loop_
_entity.id
_entity.type
_entity.pdbx_description
1 polymer ?
#
loop_
_entity_poly.entity_id
_entity_poly.type
_entity_poly.pdbx_seq_one_letter_code
_entity_poly.pdbx_strand_id
1 'polypeptide(L)'
;MNDICSPMIILFDDEADAFWCFERAMRRLRENFRATATSMGVQTQLGVLSQVIKTVDPRLHQHLEDLDGGEYLFAIRMLMVLFRREFSFLDALYLWEMMWAMEYNPTMFATYEELEDRNNAADDPKLRKRYGKFERKYIHNGQNEQHGNTLAVFVVASVLQTKNKRLLKEAKGLDDVVQILGDIAGNLDAKKACKEALKIHEKFLKKANRQ
;
A
#
# COMPACT_ATOMS: atom_id res chain seq x y z
N MET A 1 -12.03 12.04 -0.25
CA MET A 1 -11.22 12.14 -1.50
C MET A 1 -10.41 13.43 -1.57
N ASN A 2 -10.77 14.50 -0.83
CA ASN A 2 -10.03 15.78 -0.80
C ASN A 2 -8.53 15.63 -0.50
N ASP A 3 -8.15 14.69 0.37
CA ASP A 3 -6.75 14.36 0.65
C ASP A 3 -5.96 13.98 -0.63
N ILE A 4 -6.61 13.38 -1.62
CA ILE A 4 -6.02 12.96 -2.91
C ILE A 4 -6.10 14.10 -3.94
N CYS A 5 -7.18 14.89 -3.91
CA CYS A 5 -7.39 16.00 -4.84
C CYS A 5 -6.47 17.20 -4.55
N SER A 6 -6.28 17.53 -3.28
CA SER A 6 -5.52 18.71 -2.85
C SER A 6 -4.10 18.77 -3.45
N PRO A 7 -3.29 17.69 -3.45
CA PRO A 7 -1.99 17.72 -4.10
C PRO A 7 -2.05 17.98 -5.61
N MET A 8 -3.09 17.50 -6.31
CA MET A 8 -3.23 17.75 -7.76
C MET A 8 -3.47 19.22 -8.04
N ILE A 9 -4.39 19.85 -7.30
CA ILE A 9 -4.66 21.29 -7.45
C ILE A 9 -3.44 22.15 -7.09
N ILE A 10 -2.60 21.69 -6.15
CA ILE A 10 -1.38 22.43 -5.76
C ILE A 10 -0.27 22.29 -6.81
N LEU A 11 -0.20 21.16 -7.51
CA LEU A 11 0.88 20.86 -8.46
C LEU A 11 0.63 21.41 -9.86
N PHE A 12 -0.63 21.52 -10.28
CA PHE A 12 -1.00 21.91 -11.63
C PHE A 12 -1.67 23.29 -11.61
N ASP A 13 -1.15 24.21 -12.43
CA ASP A 13 -1.74 25.55 -12.60
C ASP A 13 -3.06 25.50 -13.40
N ASP A 14 -3.20 24.53 -14.30
CA ASP A 14 -4.40 24.32 -15.11
C ASP A 14 -5.38 23.35 -14.44
N GLU A 15 -6.66 23.75 -14.36
CA GLU A 15 -7.70 22.96 -13.70
C GLU A 15 -8.00 21.65 -14.46
N ALA A 16 -7.91 21.64 -15.79
CA ALA A 16 -8.16 20.44 -16.57
C ALA A 16 -7.04 19.41 -16.36
N ASP A 17 -5.77 19.85 -16.31
CA ASP A 17 -4.64 18.98 -15.99
C ASP A 17 -4.76 18.40 -14.56
N ALA A 18 -5.12 19.24 -13.58
CA ALA A 18 -5.38 18.83 -12.21
C ALA A 18 -6.50 17.78 -12.15
N PHE A 19 -7.60 18.01 -12.87
CA PHE A 19 -8.74 17.12 -12.95
C PHE A 19 -8.35 15.75 -13.54
N TRP A 20 -7.68 15.71 -14.68
CA TRP A 20 -7.31 14.44 -15.32
C TRP A 20 -6.28 13.64 -14.52
N CYS A 21 -5.36 14.32 -13.82
CA CYS A 21 -4.45 13.65 -12.90
C CYS A 21 -5.18 13.10 -11.67
N PHE A 22 -6.11 13.88 -11.10
CA PHE A 22 -6.95 13.43 -9.98
C PHE A 22 -7.85 12.25 -10.37
N GLU A 23 -8.49 12.30 -11.53
CA GLU A 23 -9.34 11.24 -12.06
C GLU A 23 -8.57 9.93 -12.18
N ARG A 24 -7.37 9.97 -12.77
CA ARG A 24 -6.48 8.79 -12.90
C ARG A 24 -6.00 8.27 -11.55
N ALA A 25 -5.68 9.15 -10.60
CA ALA A 25 -5.33 8.75 -9.24
C ALA A 25 -6.53 8.06 -8.54
N MET A 26 -7.74 8.56 -8.73
CA MET A 26 -8.96 7.98 -8.21
C MET A 26 -9.29 6.63 -8.85
N ARG A 27 -9.00 6.41 -10.15
CA ARG A 27 -9.14 5.09 -10.76
C ARG A 27 -8.26 4.04 -10.08
N ARG A 28 -7.00 4.39 -9.76
CA ARG A 28 -6.08 3.50 -9.03
C ARG A 28 -6.59 3.18 -7.62
N LEU A 29 -7.18 4.17 -6.94
CA LEU A 29 -7.67 4.03 -5.58
C LEU A 29 -9.14 3.62 -5.49
N ARG A 30 -9.80 3.37 -6.62
CA ARG A 30 -11.23 3.08 -6.70
C ARG A 30 -11.64 1.96 -5.75
N GLU A 31 -10.85 0.89 -5.70
CA GLU A 31 -11.12 -0.26 -4.85
C GLU A 31 -11.08 0.09 -3.36
N ASN A 32 -10.26 1.06 -2.93
CA ASN A 32 -10.26 1.53 -1.53
C ASN A 32 -11.61 2.13 -1.13
N PHE A 33 -12.29 2.81 -2.07
CA PHE A 33 -13.54 3.51 -1.84
C PHE A 33 -14.79 2.68 -2.17
N ARG A 34 -14.63 1.45 -2.67
CA ARG A 34 -15.77 0.55 -2.85
C ARG A 34 -16.29 0.13 -1.48
N ALA A 35 -17.50 0.57 -1.16
CA ALA A 35 -18.27 0.08 -0.04
C ALA A 35 -19.33 -0.89 -0.56
N THR A 36 -19.27 -2.13 -0.08
CA THR A 36 -20.36 -3.11 -0.22
C THR A 36 -21.16 -3.12 1.09
N ALA A 37 -22.37 -3.68 1.07
CA ALA A 37 -23.21 -3.83 2.27
C ALA A 37 -22.52 -4.54 3.46
N THR A 38 -21.45 -5.30 3.19
CA THR A 38 -20.76 -6.15 4.18
C THR A 38 -19.26 -5.84 4.35
N SER A 39 -18.64 -5.03 3.49
CA SER A 39 -17.18 -4.79 3.54
C SER A 39 -16.75 -3.53 2.79
N MET A 40 -15.64 -2.94 3.23
CA MET A 40 -14.92 -1.89 2.49
C MET A 40 -13.77 -2.53 1.72
N GLY A 41 -13.49 -2.13 0.48
CA GLY A 41 -12.42 -2.73 -0.32
C GLY A 41 -11.02 -2.60 0.30
N VAL A 42 -10.79 -1.61 1.18
CA VAL A 42 -9.57 -1.50 1.99
C VAL A 42 -9.38 -2.69 2.94
N GLN A 43 -10.44 -3.39 3.35
CA GLN A 43 -10.33 -4.56 4.23
C GLN A 43 -9.54 -5.70 3.60
N THR A 44 -9.59 -5.87 2.27
CA THR A 44 -8.75 -6.84 1.58
C THR A 44 -7.26 -6.52 1.77
N GLN A 45 -6.87 -5.25 1.72
CA GLN A 45 -5.48 -4.82 1.98
C GLN A 45 -5.09 -5.01 3.45
N LEU A 46 -6.01 -4.84 4.39
CA LEU A 46 -5.77 -5.14 5.81
C LEU A 46 -5.59 -6.65 6.05
N GLY A 47 -6.37 -7.49 5.37
CA GLY A 47 -6.18 -8.94 5.40
C GLY A 47 -4.80 -9.35 4.89
N VAL A 48 -4.35 -8.74 3.80
CA VAL A 48 -2.99 -8.94 3.28
C VAL A 48 -1.94 -8.42 4.27
N LEU A 49 -2.14 -7.26 4.88
CA LEU A 49 -1.25 -6.73 5.92
C LEU A 49 -1.12 -7.70 7.09
N SER A 50 -2.23 -8.24 7.55
CA SER A 50 -2.30 -9.24 8.61
C SER A 50 -1.47 -10.47 8.27
N GLN A 51 -1.64 -11.02 7.06
CA GLN A 51 -0.84 -12.14 6.55
C GLN A 51 0.66 -11.80 6.45
N VAL A 52 1.00 -10.61 5.96
CA VAL A 52 2.40 -10.16 5.83
C VAL A 52 3.06 -10.09 7.20
N ILE A 53 2.42 -9.45 8.19
CA ILE A 53 2.97 -9.35 9.54
C ILE A 53 3.05 -10.72 10.20
N LYS A 54 2.01 -11.56 10.09
CA LYS A 54 2.01 -12.93 10.61
C LYS A 54 3.19 -13.74 10.07
N THR A 55 3.48 -13.64 8.78
CA THR A 55 4.61 -14.37 8.16
C THR A 55 5.96 -13.76 8.52
N VAL A 56 6.08 -12.43 8.48
CA VAL A 56 7.36 -11.73 8.66
C VAL A 56 7.78 -11.70 10.13
N ASP A 57 6.83 -11.45 11.02
CA ASP A 57 6.98 -11.25 12.46
C ASP A 57 5.76 -11.78 13.25
N PRO A 58 5.67 -13.11 13.46
CA PRO A 58 4.55 -13.75 14.14
C PRO A 58 4.33 -13.23 15.57
N ARG A 59 5.41 -12.80 16.25
CA ARG A 59 5.34 -12.32 17.64
C ARG A 59 4.59 -10.99 17.71
N LEU A 60 4.87 -10.08 16.78
CA LEU A 60 4.13 -8.82 16.69
C LEU A 60 2.66 -9.06 16.32
N HIS A 61 2.41 -9.97 15.37
CA HIS A 61 1.04 -10.32 14.98
C HIS A 61 0.23 -10.84 16.17
N GLN A 62 0.76 -11.84 16.89
CA GLN A 62 0.08 -12.41 18.05
C GLN A 62 -0.19 -11.35 19.12
N HIS A 63 0.80 -10.51 19.41
CA HIS A 63 0.59 -9.45 20.39
C HIS A 63 -0.52 -8.48 19.97
N LEU A 64 -0.61 -8.09 18.70
CA LEU A 64 -1.70 -7.23 18.22
C LEU A 64 -3.05 -7.96 18.26
N GLU A 65 -3.08 -9.26 17.98
CA GLU A 65 -4.29 -10.09 18.10
C GLU A 65 -4.80 -10.16 19.55
N ASP A 66 -3.89 -10.33 20.52
CA ASP A 66 -4.20 -10.33 21.95
C ASP A 66 -4.75 -8.99 22.46
N LEU A 67 -4.55 -7.90 21.71
CA LEU A 67 -5.07 -6.56 21.99
C LEU A 67 -6.35 -6.23 21.19
N ASP A 68 -7.04 -7.24 20.63
CA ASP A 68 -8.18 -7.09 19.71
C ASP A 68 -7.86 -6.29 18.42
N GLY A 69 -6.58 -6.20 18.07
CA GLY A 69 -6.07 -5.46 16.90
C GLY A 69 -5.74 -6.35 15.69
N GLY A 70 -6.15 -7.62 15.68
CA GLY A 70 -5.78 -8.63 14.66
C GLY A 70 -6.30 -8.33 13.25
N GLU A 71 -7.33 -7.49 13.12
CA GLU A 71 -7.87 -7.01 11.84
C GLU A 71 -7.17 -5.74 11.31
N TYR A 72 -6.25 -5.16 12.08
CA TYR A 72 -5.45 -3.98 11.68
C TYR A 72 -6.28 -2.74 11.30
N LEU A 73 -7.49 -2.59 11.83
CA LEU A 73 -8.40 -1.48 11.49
C LEU A 73 -7.78 -0.08 11.76
N PHE A 74 -6.85 0.02 12.70
CA PHE A 74 -6.08 1.25 12.96
C PHE A 74 -5.26 1.74 11.74
N ALA A 75 -4.96 0.86 10.77
CA ALA A 75 -4.22 1.18 9.56
C ALA A 75 -5.11 1.63 8.38
N ILE A 76 -6.44 1.62 8.53
CA ILE A 76 -7.39 2.02 7.46
C ILE A 76 -7.02 3.39 6.90
N ARG A 77 -6.81 4.38 7.77
CA ARG A 77 -6.50 5.76 7.37
C ARG A 77 -5.23 5.84 6.51
N MET A 78 -4.22 5.03 6.83
CA MET A 78 -2.96 4.99 6.09
C MET A 78 -3.16 4.50 4.66
N LEU A 79 -3.98 3.47 4.46
CA LEU A 79 -4.21 2.87 3.15
C LEU A 79 -5.24 3.64 2.31
N MET A 80 -6.34 4.08 2.93
CA MET A 80 -7.46 4.75 2.24
C MET A 80 -7.04 5.94 1.39
N VAL A 81 -6.09 6.75 1.89
CA VAL A 81 -5.64 7.99 1.24
C VAL A 81 -4.12 7.99 0.99
N LEU A 82 -3.53 6.81 0.77
CA LEU A 82 -2.10 6.62 0.50
C LEU A 82 -1.18 7.45 1.41
N PHE A 83 -1.39 7.34 2.71
CA PHE A 83 -0.59 7.98 3.74
C PHE A 83 -0.54 9.51 3.69
N ARG A 84 -1.43 10.18 2.94
CA ARG A 84 -1.45 11.65 2.85
C ARG A 84 -1.46 12.33 4.22
N ARG A 85 -2.06 11.69 5.23
CA ARG A 85 -2.18 12.19 6.59
C ARG A 85 -1.09 11.70 7.55
N GLU A 86 -0.15 10.86 7.09
CA GLU A 86 1.00 10.39 7.87
C GLU A 86 2.32 11.07 7.50
N PHE A 87 2.41 11.61 6.29
CA PHE A 87 3.61 12.24 5.77
C PHE A 87 3.44 13.75 5.64
N SER A 88 4.56 14.47 5.62
CA SER A 88 4.58 15.85 5.14
C SER A 88 4.08 15.92 3.69
N PHE A 89 3.68 17.10 3.22
CA PHE A 89 3.17 17.25 1.85
C PHE A 89 4.17 16.74 0.79
N LEU A 90 5.45 17.13 0.91
CA LEU A 90 6.49 16.73 -0.03
C LEU A 90 6.84 15.25 0.08
N ASP A 91 6.90 14.70 1.31
CA ASP A 91 7.16 13.28 1.50
C ASP A 91 6.02 12.40 0.97
N ALA A 92 4.77 12.86 1.09
CA ALA A 92 3.62 12.16 0.53
C ALA A 92 3.70 12.10 -1.00
N LEU A 93 4.04 13.21 -1.66
CA LEU A 93 4.22 13.24 -3.10
C LEU A 93 5.38 12.35 -3.55
N TYR A 94 6.53 12.45 -2.89
CA TYR A 94 7.68 11.58 -3.17
C TYR A 94 7.33 10.10 -3.02
N LEU A 95 6.57 9.75 -1.96
CA LEU A 95 6.08 8.39 -1.75
C LEU A 95 5.20 7.93 -2.92
N TRP A 96 4.27 8.77 -3.37
CA TRP A 96 3.34 8.44 -4.46
C TRP A 96 4.06 8.23 -5.78
N GLU A 97 4.94 9.14 -6.17
CA GLU A 97 5.76 9.02 -7.37
C GLU A 97 6.56 7.73 -7.37
N MET A 98 7.21 7.43 -6.24
CA MET A 98 8.00 6.22 -6.10
C MET A 98 7.12 4.97 -6.16
N MET A 99 5.96 4.95 -5.48
CA MET A 99 5.04 3.82 -5.53
C MET A 99 4.52 3.57 -6.94
N TRP A 100 4.04 4.60 -7.63
CA TRP A 100 3.52 4.48 -8.99
C TRP A 100 4.58 4.04 -9.99
N ALA A 101 5.83 4.48 -9.85
CA ALA A 101 6.93 4.01 -10.67
C ALA A 101 7.30 2.54 -10.40
N MET A 102 7.21 2.10 -9.14
CA MET A 102 7.54 0.73 -8.74
C MET A 102 6.46 -0.27 -9.13
N GLU A 103 5.19 0.14 -9.09
CA GLU A 103 3.99 -0.61 -9.45
C GLU A 103 3.55 -0.36 -10.92
N TYR A 104 4.40 0.28 -11.71
CA TYR A 104 4.07 0.58 -13.10
C TYR A 104 3.84 -0.71 -13.89
N ASN A 105 2.67 -0.81 -14.53
CA ASN A 105 2.33 -1.89 -15.44
C ASN A 105 1.97 -1.27 -16.82
N PRO A 106 2.64 -1.67 -17.92
CA PRO A 106 2.34 -1.17 -19.26
C PRO A 106 0.90 -1.41 -19.72
N THR A 107 0.25 -2.49 -19.27
CA THR A 107 -1.15 -2.81 -19.61
C THR A 107 -2.15 -2.08 -18.71
N MET A 108 -1.67 -1.38 -17.68
CA MET A 108 -2.53 -0.64 -16.75
C MET A 108 -3.39 0.42 -17.46
N PHE A 109 -2.85 1.05 -18.51
CA PHE A 109 -3.63 1.99 -19.30
C PHE A 109 -4.70 1.30 -20.16
N ALA A 110 -4.37 0.13 -20.73
CA ALA A 110 -5.34 -0.68 -21.44
C ALA A 110 -6.46 -1.21 -20.53
N THR A 111 -6.23 -1.33 -19.21
CA THR A 111 -7.31 -1.63 -18.25
C THR A 111 -8.21 -0.44 -17.91
N TYR A 112 -7.80 0.79 -18.24
CA TYR A 112 -8.60 2.00 -17.97
C TYR A 112 -9.51 2.39 -19.13
N GLU A 113 -9.15 1.99 -20.35
CA GLU A 113 -10.00 2.04 -21.53
C GLU A 113 -10.71 0.69 -21.63
N GLU A 114 -12.03 0.64 -21.47
CA GLU A 114 -12.83 -0.59 -21.42
C GLU A 114 -12.78 -1.39 -22.74
N LEU A 115 -11.68 -2.10 -23.02
CA LEU A 115 -11.57 -3.06 -24.11
C LEU A 115 -11.46 -4.47 -23.52
N GLU A 116 -12.51 -5.26 -23.76
CA GLU A 116 -12.78 -6.59 -23.20
C GLU A 116 -11.80 -7.70 -23.63
N ASP A 117 -10.73 -7.41 -24.36
CA ASP A 117 -9.81 -8.45 -24.84
C ASP A 117 -8.65 -8.71 -23.86
N ARG A 118 -9.00 -9.40 -22.76
CA ARG A 118 -8.05 -9.93 -21.76
C ARG A 118 -7.22 -11.14 -22.21
N ASN A 119 -7.22 -11.47 -23.49
CA ASN A 119 -6.52 -12.64 -23.99
C ASN A 119 -5.37 -12.19 -24.93
N ASN A 120 -4.13 -12.45 -24.51
CA ASN A 120 -2.91 -12.60 -25.35
C ASN A 120 -1.72 -11.64 -25.14
N ALA A 121 -1.53 -10.97 -24.00
CA ALA A 121 -0.33 -10.13 -23.77
C ALA A 121 0.69 -10.66 -22.73
N ALA A 122 0.52 -11.87 -22.19
CA ALA A 122 1.20 -12.27 -20.96
C ALA A 122 2.65 -12.81 -21.10
N ASP A 123 3.21 -12.97 -22.31
CA ASP A 123 4.45 -13.74 -22.46
C ASP A 123 5.55 -13.12 -23.35
N ASP A 124 5.51 -11.82 -23.66
CA ASP A 124 6.66 -11.16 -24.31
C ASP A 124 7.73 -10.72 -23.28
N PRO A 125 8.95 -11.29 -23.31
CA PRO A 125 10.05 -10.91 -22.42
C PRO A 125 10.47 -9.44 -22.53
N LYS A 126 10.23 -8.79 -23.68
CA LYS A 126 10.51 -7.34 -23.88
C LYS A 126 9.50 -6.48 -23.13
N LEU A 127 8.24 -6.90 -23.08
CA LEU A 127 7.18 -6.20 -22.35
C LEU A 127 7.46 -6.25 -20.84
N ARG A 128 7.91 -7.40 -20.32
CA ARG A 128 8.31 -7.58 -18.91
C ARG A 128 9.36 -6.58 -18.43
N LYS A 129 10.28 -6.14 -19.29
CA LYS A 129 11.30 -5.14 -18.90
C LYS A 129 10.70 -3.76 -18.62
N ARG A 130 9.55 -3.43 -19.19
CA ARG A 130 8.88 -2.13 -19.02
C ARG A 130 8.13 -2.00 -17.70
N TYR A 131 7.82 -3.11 -17.03
CA TYR A 131 7.17 -3.10 -15.72
C TYR A 131 8.07 -2.50 -14.64
N GLY A 132 7.45 -1.86 -13.66
CA GLY A 132 8.09 -1.35 -12.47
C GLY A 132 8.78 -2.46 -11.67
N LYS A 133 9.81 -2.09 -10.89
CA LYS A 133 10.65 -3.09 -10.20
C LYS A 133 9.87 -3.96 -9.22
N PHE A 134 8.87 -3.40 -8.54
CA PHE A 134 8.03 -4.14 -7.59
C PHE A 134 7.12 -5.10 -8.36
N GLU A 135 6.43 -4.59 -9.38
CA GLU A 135 5.52 -5.37 -10.23
C GLU A 135 6.22 -6.55 -10.92
N ARG A 136 7.43 -6.33 -11.46
CA ARG A 136 8.24 -7.41 -12.06
C ARG A 136 8.54 -8.56 -11.10
N LYS A 137 8.84 -8.24 -9.84
CA LYS A 137 9.13 -9.26 -8.82
C LYS A 137 7.86 -10.03 -8.45
N TYR A 138 6.69 -9.39 -8.47
CA TYR A 138 5.41 -10.05 -8.23
C TYR A 138 5.08 -11.05 -9.34
N ILE A 139 5.09 -10.60 -10.59
CA ILE A 139 4.79 -11.44 -11.77
C ILE A 139 5.76 -12.64 -11.84
N HIS A 140 7.04 -12.44 -11.52
CA HIS A 140 8.03 -13.53 -11.53
C HIS A 140 7.75 -14.64 -10.51
N ASN A 141 7.09 -14.33 -9.38
CA ASN A 141 6.78 -15.32 -8.34
C ASN A 141 5.45 -16.06 -8.58
N GLY A 142 4.80 -15.88 -9.74
CA GLY A 142 3.58 -16.61 -10.10
C GLY A 142 2.33 -16.20 -9.30
N GLN A 143 2.36 -15.06 -8.62
CA GLN A 143 1.20 -14.53 -7.92
C GLN A 143 0.37 -13.70 -8.90
N ASN A 144 -0.70 -14.30 -9.44
CA ASN A 144 -1.68 -13.62 -10.29
C ASN A 144 -2.47 -12.60 -9.47
N GLU A 145 -2.56 -11.37 -9.98
CA GLU A 145 -3.47 -10.25 -9.66
C GLU A 145 -4.41 -10.42 -8.44
N GLN A 146 -3.87 -10.65 -7.25
CA GLN A 146 -4.64 -10.46 -6.04
C GLN A 146 -4.50 -8.99 -5.65
N HIS A 147 -5.61 -8.27 -5.85
CA HIS A 147 -5.84 -6.84 -5.73
C HIS A 147 -5.56 -6.22 -4.34
N GLY A 148 -4.73 -6.86 -3.50
CA GLY A 148 -4.41 -6.43 -2.15
C GLY A 148 -2.92 -6.32 -1.83
N ASN A 149 -2.02 -6.77 -2.71
CA ASN A 149 -0.57 -6.79 -2.47
C ASN A 149 0.15 -5.55 -3.01
N THR A 150 -0.33 -4.37 -2.59
CA THR A 150 0.30 -3.09 -2.99
C THR A 150 1.52 -2.80 -2.14
N LEU A 151 2.46 -2.03 -2.69
CA LEU A 151 3.59 -1.48 -1.95
C LEU A 151 3.11 -0.68 -0.73
N ALA A 152 1.89 -0.12 -0.79
CA ALA A 152 1.24 0.54 0.35
C ALA A 152 1.16 -0.38 1.58
N VAL A 153 0.75 -1.63 1.42
CA VAL A 153 0.65 -2.60 2.52
C VAL A 153 2.02 -2.82 3.17
N PHE A 154 3.08 -2.95 2.36
CA PHE A 154 4.43 -3.10 2.88
C PHE A 154 4.97 -1.83 3.53
N VAL A 155 4.52 -0.65 3.10
CA VAL A 155 4.82 0.61 3.79
C VAL A 155 4.18 0.60 5.18
N VAL A 156 2.91 0.21 5.33
CA VAL A 156 2.29 0.05 6.66
C VAL A 156 3.09 -0.94 7.51
N ALA A 157 3.45 -2.10 6.93
CA ALA A 157 4.26 -3.09 7.64
C ALA A 157 5.62 -2.54 8.09
N SER A 158 6.24 -1.66 7.29
CA SER A 158 7.48 -0.98 7.65
C SER A 158 7.32 -0.02 8.83
N VAL A 159 6.17 0.67 8.92
CA VAL A 159 5.83 1.55 10.04
C VAL A 159 5.70 0.74 11.32
N LEU A 160 4.95 -0.36 11.26
CA LEU A 160 4.77 -1.29 12.38
C LEU A 160 6.11 -1.88 12.86
N GLN A 161 6.95 -2.32 11.93
CA GLN A 161 8.28 -2.85 12.24
C GLN A 161 9.19 -1.80 12.87
N THR A 162 9.11 -0.54 12.43
CA THR A 162 9.87 0.56 13.02
C THR A 162 9.50 0.79 14.49
N LYS A 163 8.24 0.56 14.86
CA LYS A 163 7.75 0.69 16.25
C LYS A 163 7.65 -0.61 17.01
N ASN A 164 8.07 -1.74 16.43
CA ASN A 164 7.92 -3.07 17.01
C ASN A 164 8.27 -3.15 18.50
N LYS A 165 9.46 -2.64 18.89
CA LYS A 165 9.91 -2.66 20.28
C LYS A 165 9.03 -1.86 21.23
N ARG A 166 8.47 -0.72 20.77
CA ARG A 166 7.55 0.10 21.57
C ARG A 166 6.20 -0.58 21.66
N LEU A 167 5.66 -1.04 20.53
CA LEU A 167 4.39 -1.78 20.48
C LEU A 167 4.40 -2.96 21.45
N LEU A 168 5.39 -3.85 21.37
CA LEU A 168 5.51 -5.02 22.24
C LEU A 168 5.71 -4.73 23.74
N LYS A 169 6.08 -3.50 24.12
CA LYS A 169 6.40 -3.13 25.51
C LYS A 169 5.36 -2.22 26.14
N GLU A 170 4.87 -1.26 25.37
CA GLU A 170 4.05 -0.15 25.83
C GLU A 170 2.57 -0.40 25.54
N ALA A 171 2.23 -1.12 24.46
CA ALA A 171 0.84 -1.34 24.10
C ALA A 171 0.18 -2.40 24.98
N LYS A 172 -0.89 -2.01 25.68
CA LYS A 172 -1.73 -2.88 26.49
C LYS A 172 -3.18 -2.93 26.03
N GLY A 173 -3.54 -2.07 25.07
CA GLY A 173 -4.80 -2.09 24.35
C GLY A 173 -4.67 -1.45 22.97
N LEU A 174 -5.76 -1.51 22.20
CA LEU A 174 -5.82 -0.94 20.85
C LEU A 174 -5.57 0.58 20.83
N ASP A 175 -6.02 1.29 21.85
CA ASP A 175 -5.82 2.75 21.97
C ASP A 175 -4.33 3.11 22.06
N ASP A 176 -3.54 2.33 22.80
CA ASP A 176 -2.08 2.52 22.88
C ASP A 176 -1.42 2.30 21.51
N VAL A 177 -1.90 1.31 20.74
CA VAL A 177 -1.42 1.06 19.38
C VAL A 177 -1.69 2.28 18.49
N VAL A 178 -2.91 2.81 18.54
CA VAL A 178 -3.30 4.01 17.77
C VAL A 178 -2.45 5.21 18.20
N GLN A 179 -2.21 5.39 19.50
CA GLN A 179 -1.39 6.48 20.02
C GLN A 179 0.08 6.37 19.58
N ILE A 180 0.70 5.20 19.73
CA ILE A 180 2.09 4.94 19.31
C ILE A 180 2.29 5.18 17.82
N LEU A 181 1.29 4.84 17.00
CA LEU A 181 1.30 5.09 15.56
C LEU A 181 0.97 6.55 15.23
N GLY A 182 0.15 7.22 16.04
CA GLY A 182 -0.17 8.65 15.93
C GLY A 182 1.05 9.55 16.09
N ASP A 183 1.98 9.21 17.00
CA ASP A 183 3.26 9.91 17.21
C ASP A 183 4.12 10.02 15.93
N ILE A 184 3.80 9.23 14.89
CA ILE A 184 4.56 9.14 13.64
C ILE A 184 4.06 10.15 12.60
N ALA A 185 2.79 10.57 12.71
CA ALA A 185 2.15 11.40 11.71
C ALA A 185 2.92 12.72 11.52
N GLY A 186 3.33 13.00 10.27
CA GLY A 186 4.10 14.17 9.86
C GLY A 186 5.61 14.04 9.95
N ASN A 187 6.14 12.98 10.58
CA ASN A 187 7.59 12.81 10.85
C ASN A 187 8.20 11.56 10.19
N LEU A 188 7.47 10.87 9.32
CA LEU A 188 7.97 9.68 8.66
C LEU A 188 8.79 10.04 7.41
N ASP A 189 9.99 9.49 7.29
CA ASP A 189 10.82 9.62 6.09
C ASP A 189 10.34 8.64 5.02
N ALA A 190 9.82 9.16 3.90
CA ALA A 190 9.24 8.35 2.83
C ALA A 190 10.26 7.37 2.21
N LYS A 191 11.48 7.84 1.94
CA LYS A 191 12.53 7.03 1.33
C LYS A 191 12.93 5.86 2.22
N LYS A 192 13.07 6.09 3.52
CA LYS A 192 13.37 5.08 4.52
C LYS A 192 12.22 4.09 4.64
N ALA A 193 10.99 4.55 4.76
CA ALA A 193 9.80 3.70 4.83
C ALA A 193 9.72 2.76 3.62
N CYS A 194 9.90 3.27 2.41
CA CYS A 194 9.91 2.46 1.20
C CYS A 194 11.05 1.45 1.13
N LYS A 195 12.26 1.85 1.53
CA LYS A 195 13.42 0.93 1.55
C LYS A 195 13.18 -0.24 2.50
N GLU A 196 12.62 0.03 3.68
CA GLU A 196 12.27 -1.02 4.63
C GLU A 196 11.07 -1.86 4.15
N ALA A 197 10.07 -1.24 3.52
CA ALA A 197 8.94 -1.92 2.90
C ALA A 197 9.42 -2.97 1.86
N LEU A 198 10.36 -2.61 0.99
CA LEU A 198 10.92 -3.53 0.00
C LEU A 198 11.67 -4.71 0.63
N LYS A 199 12.38 -4.50 1.74
CA LYS A 199 13.03 -5.59 2.48
C LYS A 199 12.00 -6.52 3.12
N ILE A 200 10.93 -5.97 3.69
CA ILE A 200 9.84 -6.75 4.28
C ILE A 200 9.18 -7.58 3.19
N HIS A 201 8.92 -7.00 2.01
CA HIS A 201 8.38 -7.71 0.86
C HIS A 201 9.26 -8.89 0.44
N GLU A 202 10.57 -8.69 0.30
CA GLU A 202 11.50 -9.78 -0.02
C GLU A 202 11.52 -10.88 1.06
N LYS A 203 11.44 -10.48 2.34
CA LYS A 203 11.37 -11.43 3.46
C LYS A 203 10.06 -12.22 3.45
N PHE A 204 8.94 -11.56 3.12
CA PHE A 204 7.64 -12.19 2.98
C PHE A 204 7.65 -13.24 1.86
N LEU A 205 8.08 -12.87 0.65
CA LEU A 205 8.15 -13.79 -0.49
C LEU A 205 9.03 -15.02 -0.20
N LYS A 206 10.20 -14.81 0.42
CA LYS A 206 11.11 -15.92 0.78
C LYS A 206 10.51 -16.90 1.79
N LYS A 207 9.64 -16.43 2.68
CA LYS A 207 9.00 -17.27 3.69
C LYS A 207 7.72 -17.92 3.16
N ALA A 208 6.95 -17.20 2.35
CA ALA A 208 5.74 -17.73 1.71
C ALA A 208 6.07 -18.90 0.79
N ASN A 209 7.18 -18.84 0.03
CA ASN A 209 7.61 -19.93 -0.86
C ASN A 209 8.23 -21.15 -0.14
N ARG A 210 8.34 -21.12 1.20
CA ARG A 210 8.86 -22.23 2.02
C ARG A 210 7.78 -23.00 2.75
N GLN A 211 6.53 -22.51 2.69
CA GLN A 211 5.35 -23.17 3.25
C GLN A 211 4.66 -23.97 2.15
#